data_AF-A0AAD4DRF8-F1
#
_entry.id   AF-A0AAD4DRF8-F1
#
_cell.length_a   1.000
_cell.length_b   1.000
_cell.length_c   1.000
_cell.angle_alpha   90.00
_cell.angle_beta   90.00
_cell.angle_gamma   90.00
#
_symmetry.space_group_name_H-M   'P 1'
#
loop_
_entity.id
_entity.type
_entity.pdbx_description
1 polymer ?
#
loop_
_entity_poly.entity_id
_entity_poly.type
_entity_poly.pdbx_seq_one_letter_code
_entity_poly.pdbx_strand_id
1 'polypeptide(L)'
;MNRLHSDPGLLACPDFMSDPYSVSRLGLVTPTTTEIQAADLLREFWVTTNDALRAQWQQQTLDDECLHLEQQRLADDENNRNQETLRLEEEAAKNDEKKKNRSKHLLIPLRPRPDSADDEIMVSDFALRKIDKGHYVELYYWTNAGVADAHANYRTRDDEGMVPTTGDDSSTIWVSAGLTKPSSKVVPDHNLSTVEFAQAVPRILKTMEEYDWPAQRITMLANFWGSIILHRYWNSTDAIAQRAILIYQEEQRRAWHNAIPLPKGAWDILLLDETALLRTFDRVFRQLRNHDLLDSRRNFR
;
A
#
# COMPACT_ATOMS: atom_id res chain seq x y z
N MET A 1 -16.03 54.78 29.81
CA MET A 1 -17.16 55.21 30.66
C MET A 1 -17.18 54.34 31.90
N ASN A 2 -17.50 54.87 33.08
CA ASN A 2 -17.57 54.06 34.30
C ASN A 2 -18.79 53.14 34.22
N ARG A 3 -18.57 51.83 34.32
CA ARG A 3 -19.61 50.80 34.29
C ARG A 3 -20.46 50.92 35.56
N LEU A 4 -21.78 50.84 35.40
CA LEU A 4 -22.68 50.79 36.55
C LEU A 4 -22.72 49.36 37.08
N HIS A 5 -22.68 49.21 38.41
CA HIS A 5 -22.67 47.91 39.10
C HIS A 5 -24.01 47.60 39.80
N SER A 6 -24.98 48.51 39.72
CA SER A 6 -26.31 48.35 40.33
C SER A 6 -27.34 49.10 39.49
N ASP A 7 -28.53 48.54 39.39
CA ASP A 7 -29.63 49.09 38.59
C ASP A 7 -30.18 50.38 39.24
N PRO A 8 -30.02 51.55 38.59
CA PRO A 8 -30.58 52.82 39.07
C PRO A 8 -32.12 52.84 39.01
N GLY A 9 -32.73 51.91 38.28
CA GLY A 9 -34.16 51.61 38.30
C GLY A 9 -34.70 51.28 39.69
N LEU A 10 -33.88 50.63 40.52
CA LEU A 10 -34.25 50.17 41.86
C LEU A 10 -34.12 51.26 42.94
N LEU A 11 -33.55 52.43 42.61
CA LEU A 11 -33.39 53.54 43.54
C LEU A 11 -34.70 54.34 43.66
N ALA A 12 -35.19 54.50 44.89
CA ALA A 12 -36.31 55.38 45.20
C ALA A 12 -35.84 56.83 45.34
N CYS A 13 -36.63 57.79 44.86
CA CYS A 13 -36.36 59.21 45.05
C CYS A 13 -36.31 59.52 46.55
N PRO A 14 -35.20 60.08 47.06
CA PRO A 14 -35.14 60.51 48.45
C PRO A 14 -36.19 61.60 48.74
N ASP A 15 -36.72 61.59 49.96
CA ASP A 15 -37.56 62.69 50.42
C ASP A 15 -36.68 63.91 50.74
N PHE A 16 -36.57 64.82 49.78
CA PHE A 16 -35.76 66.04 49.92
C PHE A 16 -36.35 67.06 50.91
N MET A 17 -37.54 66.84 51.47
CA MET A 17 -38.09 67.64 52.57
C MET A 17 -37.66 67.13 53.95
N SER A 18 -37.12 65.92 54.05
CA SER A 18 -36.64 65.34 55.32
C SER A 18 -35.43 66.09 55.90
N ASP A 19 -35.27 66.04 57.22
CA ASP A 19 -34.19 66.70 57.98
C ASP A 19 -32.77 66.47 57.45
N PRO A 20 -32.38 65.27 56.97
CA PRO A 20 -31.05 65.01 56.42
C PRO A 20 -30.63 65.92 55.26
N TYR A 21 -31.60 66.49 54.52
CA TYR A 21 -31.34 67.37 53.37
C TYR A 21 -31.48 68.86 53.69
N SER A 22 -31.76 69.23 54.96
CA SER A 22 -31.96 70.62 55.41
C SER A 22 -30.79 71.55 55.05
N VAL A 23 -29.56 71.08 55.24
CA VAL A 23 -28.32 71.83 54.91
C VAL A 23 -28.21 72.08 53.41
N SER A 24 -28.50 71.07 52.59
CA SER A 24 -28.47 71.18 51.12
C SER A 24 -29.59 72.08 50.58
N ARG A 25 -30.76 72.10 51.23
CA ARG A 25 -31.87 73.01 50.90
C ARG A 25 -31.51 74.46 51.23
N LEU A 26 -30.97 74.73 52.42
CA LEU A 26 -30.62 76.09 52.87
C LEU A 26 -29.60 76.78 51.95
N GLY A 27 -28.67 76.02 51.37
CA GLY A 27 -27.70 76.54 50.40
C GLY A 27 -28.29 76.98 49.06
N LEU A 28 -29.54 76.61 48.76
CA LEU A 28 -30.25 76.94 47.51
C LEU A 28 -31.34 78.01 47.70
N VAL A 29 -31.57 78.46 48.94
CA VAL A 29 -32.54 79.51 49.28
C VAL A 29 -31.93 80.88 48.97
N THR A 30 -32.61 81.65 48.13
CA THR A 30 -32.26 83.04 47.77
C THR A 30 -33.47 83.94 48.01
N PRO A 31 -33.36 85.29 47.95
CA PRO A 31 -34.51 86.19 48.18
C PRO A 31 -35.71 85.93 47.25
N THR A 32 -35.53 85.15 46.19
CA THR A 32 -36.52 84.79 45.18
C THR A 32 -36.91 83.30 45.18
N THR A 33 -36.35 82.47 46.07
CA THR A 33 -36.54 81.00 46.05
C THR A 33 -36.87 80.46 47.44
N THR A 34 -38.04 79.82 47.61
CA THR A 34 -38.50 79.27 48.90
C THR A 34 -37.93 77.87 49.18
N GLU A 35 -37.99 77.39 50.42
CA GLU A 35 -37.51 76.05 50.80
C GLU A 35 -38.19 74.91 50.04
N ILE A 36 -39.48 75.08 49.70
CA ILE A 36 -40.24 74.14 48.87
C ILE A 36 -39.65 74.09 47.45
N GLN A 37 -39.34 75.25 46.87
CA GLN A 37 -38.73 75.35 45.55
C GLN A 37 -37.29 74.80 45.55
N ALA A 38 -36.55 74.94 46.65
CA ALA A 38 -35.22 74.32 46.80
C ALA A 38 -35.30 72.78 46.86
N ALA A 39 -36.31 72.22 47.53
CA ALA A 39 -36.56 70.77 47.53
C ALA A 39 -37.01 70.26 46.16
N ASP A 40 -37.81 71.04 45.42
CA ASP A 40 -38.20 70.74 44.05
C ASP A 40 -37.00 70.72 43.09
N LEU A 41 -36.08 71.66 43.21
CA LEU A 41 -34.84 71.69 42.43
C LEU A 41 -33.94 70.46 42.70
N LEU A 42 -33.82 70.04 43.97
CA LEU A 42 -33.07 68.82 44.34
C LEU A 42 -33.72 67.56 43.77
N ARG A 43 -35.06 67.51 43.78
CA ARG A 43 -35.84 66.43 43.17
C ARG A 43 -35.65 66.38 41.66
N GLU A 44 -35.73 67.52 40.98
CA GLU A 44 -35.51 67.63 39.53
C GLU A 44 -34.08 67.22 39.15
N PHE A 45 -33.08 67.65 39.93
CA PHE A 45 -31.69 67.23 39.75
C PHE A 45 -31.51 65.72 39.94
N TRP A 46 -32.14 65.14 40.97
CA TRP A 46 -32.11 63.70 41.21
C TRP A 46 -32.79 62.92 40.09
N VAL A 47 -33.97 63.36 39.64
CA VAL A 47 -34.70 62.72 38.54
C VAL A 47 -33.86 62.75 37.27
N THR A 48 -33.32 63.91 36.90
CA THR A 48 -32.49 64.07 35.70
C THR A 48 -31.24 63.19 35.77
N THR A 49 -30.58 63.13 36.93
CA THR A 49 -29.39 62.29 37.14
C THR A 49 -29.73 60.81 37.11
N ASN A 50 -30.83 60.40 37.76
CA ASN A 50 -31.27 59.02 37.82
C ASN A 50 -31.76 58.52 36.45
N ASP A 51 -32.43 59.37 35.68
CA ASP A 51 -32.85 59.07 34.30
C ASP A 51 -31.63 58.91 33.38
N ALA A 52 -30.60 59.74 33.52
CA ALA A 52 -29.34 59.57 32.80
C ALA A 52 -28.62 58.26 33.18
N LEU A 53 -28.62 57.88 34.46
CA LEU A 53 -28.06 56.62 34.93
C LEU A 53 -28.87 55.40 34.44
N ARG A 54 -30.21 55.49 34.42
CA ARG A 54 -31.09 54.45 33.85
C ARG A 54 -30.86 54.26 32.36
N ALA A 55 -30.71 55.34 31.61
CA ALA A 55 -30.37 55.28 30.18
C ALA A 55 -28.99 54.62 29.98
N GLN A 56 -28.00 54.98 30.80
CA GLN A 56 -26.68 54.34 30.77
C GLN A 56 -26.75 52.84 31.10
N TRP A 57 -27.54 52.44 32.10
CA TRP A 57 -27.75 51.03 32.48
C TRP A 57 -28.44 50.24 31.37
N GLN A 58 -29.50 50.79 30.76
CA GLN A 58 -30.18 50.17 29.62
C GLN A 58 -29.22 49.97 28.45
N GLN A 59 -28.39 50.96 28.14
CA GLN A 59 -27.39 50.84 27.10
C GLN A 59 -26.35 49.75 27.42
N GLN A 60 -25.88 49.69 28.67
CA GLN A 60 -24.95 48.65 29.12
C GLN A 60 -25.55 47.24 28.99
N THR A 61 -26.81 47.04 29.37
CA THR A 61 -27.49 45.75 29.25
C THR A 61 -27.65 45.32 27.80
N LEU A 62 -28.03 46.24 26.91
CA LEU A 62 -28.14 45.96 25.48
C LEU A 62 -26.77 45.61 24.85
N ASP A 63 -25.72 46.34 25.22
CA ASP A 63 -24.35 46.07 24.76
C ASP A 63 -23.86 44.69 25.25
N ASP A 64 -24.11 44.34 26.52
CA ASP A 64 -23.75 43.05 27.09
C ASP A 64 -24.52 41.89 26.42
N GLU A 65 -25.83 42.06 26.15
CA GLU A 65 -26.64 41.08 25.42
C GLU A 65 -26.14 40.87 23.99
N CYS A 66 -25.81 41.96 23.29
CA CYS A 66 -25.24 41.91 21.94
C CYS A 66 -23.88 41.21 21.92
N LEU A 67 -23.01 41.48 22.90
CA LEU A 67 -21.72 40.80 23.04
C LEU A 67 -21.90 39.30 23.35
N HIS A 68 -22.86 38.95 24.20
CA HIS A 68 -23.14 37.54 24.53
C HIS A 68 -23.63 36.75 23.32
N LEU A 69 -24.57 37.32 22.56
CA LEU A 69 -25.08 36.71 21.32
C LEU A 69 -23.99 36.55 20.27
N GLU A 70 -23.12 37.55 20.10
CA GLU A 70 -22.00 37.47 19.16
C GLU A 70 -20.97 36.41 19.59
N GLN A 71 -20.64 36.34 20.89
CA GLN A 71 -19.76 35.30 21.42
C GLN A 71 -20.33 33.89 21.22
N GLN A 72 -21.64 33.72 21.46
CA GLN A 72 -22.30 32.45 21.24
C GLN A 72 -22.25 32.04 19.76
N ARG A 73 -22.53 32.98 18.85
CA ARG A 73 -22.44 32.75 17.41
C ARG A 73 -21.04 32.33 16.97
N LEU A 74 -20.00 33.01 17.48
CA LEU A 74 -18.61 32.66 17.18
C LEU A 74 -18.23 31.27 17.70
N ALA A 75 -18.69 30.90 18.90
CA ALA A 75 -18.45 29.58 19.48
C ALA A 75 -19.15 28.48 18.68
N ASP A 76 -20.38 28.71 18.22
CA ASP A 76 -21.14 27.78 17.38
C ASP A 76 -20.47 27.60 16.00
N ASP A 77 -20.02 28.70 15.38
CA ASP A 77 -19.28 28.67 14.11
C ASP A 77 -17.95 27.91 14.24
N GLU A 78 -17.21 28.12 15.33
CA GLU A 78 -15.97 27.40 15.62
C GLU A 78 -16.22 25.90 15.86
N ASN A 79 -17.26 25.56 16.62
CA ASN A 79 -17.64 24.17 16.85
C ASN A 79 -18.05 23.46 15.54
N ASN A 80 -18.82 24.14 14.69
CA ASN A 80 -19.22 23.61 13.38
C ASN A 80 -18.00 23.39 12.47
N ARG A 81 -17.05 24.33 12.44
CA ARG A 81 -15.80 24.17 11.69
C ARG A 81 -15.00 22.98 12.20
N ASN A 82 -14.84 22.86 13.52
CA ASN A 82 -14.11 21.77 14.15
C ASN A 82 -14.74 20.41 13.82
N GLN A 83 -16.07 20.30 13.88
CA GLN A 83 -16.79 19.08 13.50
C GLN A 83 -16.60 18.73 12.03
N GLU A 84 -16.61 19.71 11.13
CA GLU A 84 -16.37 19.47 9.71
C GLU A 84 -14.94 19.01 9.43
N THR A 85 -13.93 19.61 10.07
CA THR A 85 -12.54 19.13 9.99
C THR A 85 -12.41 17.71 10.49
N LEU A 86 -13.03 17.35 11.62
CA LEU A 86 -13.00 15.98 12.15
C LEU A 86 -13.62 14.98 11.17
N ARG A 87 -14.75 15.34 10.52
CA ARG A 87 -15.38 14.50 9.50
C ARG A 87 -14.47 14.29 8.28
N LEU A 88 -13.86 15.36 7.79
CA LEU A 88 -12.93 15.29 6.67
C LEU A 88 -11.69 14.46 7.01
N GLU A 89 -11.16 14.57 8.23
CA GLU A 89 -10.05 13.74 8.72
C GLU A 89 -10.45 12.27 8.82
N GLU A 90 -11.63 11.96 9.35
CA GLU A 90 -12.14 10.59 9.41
C GLU A 90 -12.37 9.97 8.03
N GLU A 91 -12.93 10.74 7.08
CA GLU A 91 -13.13 10.29 5.71
C GLU A 91 -11.80 10.12 4.98
N ALA A 92 -10.85 11.03 5.19
CA ALA A 92 -9.49 10.90 4.68
C ALA A 92 -8.80 9.66 5.24
N ALA A 93 -8.93 9.38 6.54
CA ALA A 93 -8.39 8.19 7.18
C ALA A 93 -9.03 6.90 6.64
N LYS A 94 -10.36 6.87 6.44
CA LYS A 94 -11.07 5.74 5.82
C LYS A 94 -10.62 5.53 4.38
N ASN A 95 -10.44 6.60 3.61
CA ASN A 95 -9.97 6.50 2.23
C ASN A 95 -8.51 6.08 2.14
N ASP A 96 -7.65 6.54 3.06
CA ASP A 96 -6.27 6.11 3.16
C ASP A 96 -6.17 4.63 3.55
N GLU A 97 -7.01 4.16 4.49
CA GLU A 97 -7.10 2.75 4.86
C GLU A 97 -7.61 1.87 3.71
N LYS A 98 -8.61 2.35 2.94
CA LYS A 98 -9.05 1.69 1.70
C LYS A 98 -7.96 1.62 0.64
N LYS A 99 -7.14 2.67 0.51
CA LYS A 99 -6.02 2.70 -0.44
C LYS A 99 -4.90 1.75 -0.03
N LYS A 100 -4.51 1.77 1.24
CA LYS A 100 -3.45 0.91 1.80
C LYS A 100 -3.86 -0.57 1.78
N ASN A 101 -5.10 -0.85 2.18
CA ASN A 101 -5.61 -2.22 2.30
C ASN A 101 -6.58 -2.56 1.16
N ARG A 102 -6.26 -2.19 -0.08
CA ARG A 102 -7.16 -2.35 -1.23
C ARG A 102 -7.76 -3.76 -1.32
N SER A 103 -6.93 -4.80 -1.12
CA SER A 103 -7.35 -6.21 -1.16
C SER A 103 -8.42 -6.56 -0.12
N LYS A 104 -8.37 -5.97 1.08
CA LYS A 104 -9.36 -6.14 2.16
C LYS A 104 -10.72 -5.54 1.79
N HIS A 105 -10.73 -4.50 0.96
CA HIS A 105 -11.92 -3.74 0.57
C HIS A 105 -12.40 -4.06 -0.85
N LEU A 106 -11.82 -5.07 -1.51
CA LEU A 106 -12.31 -5.52 -2.80
C LEU A 106 -13.73 -6.08 -2.66
N LEU A 107 -14.62 -5.63 -3.53
CA LEU A 107 -15.97 -6.18 -3.62
C LEU A 107 -15.88 -7.63 -4.11
N ILE A 108 -16.26 -8.57 -3.24
CA ILE A 108 -16.32 -9.99 -3.59
C ILE A 108 -17.68 -10.23 -4.27
N PRO A 109 -17.70 -10.63 -5.56
CA PRO A 109 -18.95 -10.93 -6.24
C PRO A 109 -19.64 -12.15 -5.60
N LEU A 110 -20.97 -12.10 -5.49
CA LEU A 110 -21.77 -13.20 -4.96
C LEU A 110 -21.87 -14.33 -6.00
N ARG A 111 -20.85 -15.19 -6.03
CA ARG A 111 -20.78 -16.38 -6.88
C ARG A 111 -20.35 -17.60 -6.06
N PRO A 112 -20.78 -18.83 -6.43
CA PRO A 112 -20.25 -20.04 -5.82
C PRO A 112 -18.73 -20.12 -6.01
N ARG A 113 -18.06 -20.87 -5.13
CA ARG A 113 -16.63 -21.17 -5.27
C ARG A 113 -16.38 -21.76 -6.67
N PRO A 114 -15.48 -21.20 -7.49
CA PRO A 114 -15.11 -21.81 -8.77
C PRO A 114 -14.56 -23.21 -8.52
N ASP A 115 -14.95 -24.20 -9.34
CA ASP A 115 -14.40 -25.56 -9.25
C ASP A 115 -12.88 -25.56 -9.43
N SER A 116 -12.35 -24.61 -10.20
CA SER A 116 -10.92 -24.42 -10.46
C SER A 116 -10.15 -23.70 -9.34
N ALA A 117 -10.79 -23.32 -8.22
CA ALA A 117 -10.13 -22.55 -7.16
C ALA A 117 -9.05 -23.34 -6.41
N ASP A 118 -9.12 -24.68 -6.43
CA ASP A 118 -8.07 -25.56 -5.88
C ASP A 118 -7.04 -25.97 -6.95
N ASP A 119 -7.34 -25.77 -8.24
CA ASP A 119 -6.54 -26.24 -9.38
C ASP A 119 -5.56 -25.19 -9.91
N GLU A 120 -5.64 -23.95 -9.42
CA GLU A 120 -4.77 -22.88 -9.89
C GLU A 120 -3.34 -23.10 -9.35
N ILE A 121 -2.47 -23.56 -10.26
CA ILE A 121 -1.07 -23.87 -9.95
C ILE A 121 -0.36 -22.57 -9.56
N MET A 122 -0.02 -22.45 -8.28
CA MET A 122 0.73 -21.31 -7.79
C MET A 122 2.21 -21.45 -8.13
N VAL A 123 2.62 -20.81 -9.22
CA VAL A 123 4.04 -20.71 -9.60
C VAL A 123 4.68 -19.54 -8.85
N SER A 124 5.99 -19.63 -8.59
CA SER A 124 6.75 -18.55 -7.94
C SER A 124 6.73 -17.26 -8.76
N ASP A 125 6.41 -16.13 -8.12
CA ASP A 125 6.45 -14.80 -8.73
C ASP A 125 7.80 -14.48 -9.42
N PHE A 126 8.91 -14.94 -8.85
CA PHE A 126 10.24 -14.77 -9.45
C PHE A 126 10.32 -15.41 -10.84
N ALA A 127 9.79 -16.63 -10.96
CA ALA A 127 9.78 -17.37 -12.21
C ALA A 127 8.83 -16.73 -13.22
N LEU A 128 7.65 -16.28 -12.78
CA LEU A 128 6.68 -15.56 -13.60
C LEU A 128 7.28 -14.27 -14.18
N ARG A 129 7.98 -13.45 -13.38
CA ARG A 129 8.67 -12.24 -13.87
C ARG A 129 9.76 -12.54 -14.90
N LYS A 130 10.44 -13.68 -14.78
CA LYS A 130 11.42 -14.09 -15.78
C LYS A 130 10.76 -14.53 -17.09
N ILE A 131 9.63 -15.24 -17.01
CA ILE A 131 8.84 -15.60 -18.20
C ILE A 131 8.32 -14.35 -18.89
N ASP A 132 7.74 -13.41 -18.14
CA ASP A 132 7.27 -12.12 -18.66
C ASP A 132 8.36 -11.38 -19.47
N LYS A 133 9.59 -11.36 -18.95
CA LYS A 133 10.75 -10.74 -19.61
C LYS A 133 11.41 -11.57 -20.71
N GLY A 134 10.92 -12.78 -21.01
CA GLY A 134 11.56 -13.63 -22.01
C GLY A 134 12.87 -14.30 -21.55
N HIS A 135 13.19 -14.25 -20.25
CA HIS A 135 14.46 -14.72 -19.70
C HIS A 135 14.48 -16.22 -19.42
N TYR A 136 15.70 -16.79 -19.35
CA TYR A 136 15.87 -18.18 -18.92
C TYR A 136 15.48 -18.35 -17.44
N VAL A 137 14.67 -19.38 -17.21
CA VAL A 137 14.25 -19.86 -15.89
C VAL A 137 14.23 -21.38 -15.86
N GLU A 138 14.67 -21.94 -14.74
CA GLU A 138 14.68 -23.37 -14.47
C GLU A 138 13.26 -23.97 -14.49
N LEU A 139 13.12 -25.17 -15.04
CA LEU A 139 11.86 -25.92 -15.07
C LEU A 139 11.37 -26.33 -13.68
N TYR A 140 12.28 -26.35 -12.69
CA TYR A 140 11.97 -26.68 -11.30
C TYR A 140 10.71 -25.96 -10.79
N TYR A 141 10.53 -24.68 -11.13
CA TYR A 141 9.40 -23.87 -10.66
C TYR A 141 8.02 -24.39 -11.10
N TRP A 142 7.96 -25.20 -12.16
CA TRP A 142 6.73 -25.84 -12.66
C TRP A 142 6.59 -27.30 -12.25
N THR A 143 7.58 -27.87 -11.54
CA THR A 143 7.46 -29.21 -10.94
C THR A 143 6.52 -29.19 -9.73
N ASN A 144 6.03 -30.34 -9.30
CA ASN A 144 5.24 -30.42 -8.06
C ASN A 144 6.01 -29.91 -6.83
N ALA A 145 7.32 -30.16 -6.78
CA ALA A 145 8.18 -29.67 -5.71
C ALA A 145 8.29 -28.13 -5.73
N GLY A 146 8.48 -27.54 -6.91
CA GLY A 146 8.54 -26.08 -7.07
C GLY A 146 7.21 -25.39 -6.76
N VAL A 147 6.09 -25.98 -7.17
CA VAL A 147 4.74 -25.48 -6.85
C VAL A 147 4.46 -25.56 -5.35
N ALA A 148 4.79 -26.68 -4.70
CA ALA A 148 4.67 -26.81 -3.25
C ALA A 148 5.55 -25.79 -2.50
N ASP A 149 6.76 -25.53 -3.00
CA ASP A 149 7.67 -24.52 -2.43
C ASP A 149 7.11 -23.10 -2.62
N ALA A 150 6.53 -22.78 -3.77
CA ALA A 150 5.86 -21.50 -4.02
C ALA A 150 4.66 -21.29 -3.08
N HIS A 151 3.82 -22.32 -2.87
CA HIS A 151 2.73 -22.26 -1.90
C HIS A 151 3.24 -22.05 -0.47
N ALA A 152 4.31 -22.74 -0.07
CA ALA A 152 4.89 -22.57 1.26
C ALA A 152 5.41 -21.14 1.46
N ASN A 153 6.13 -20.61 0.48
CA ASN A 153 6.65 -19.24 0.50
C ASN A 153 5.53 -18.19 0.50
N TYR A 154 4.43 -18.41 -0.22
CA TYR A 154 3.30 -17.49 -0.21
C TYR A 154 2.63 -17.40 1.18
N ARG A 155 2.50 -18.53 1.87
CA ARG A 155 1.88 -18.59 3.22
C ARG A 155 2.71 -17.90 4.30
N THR A 156 4.03 -17.84 4.13
CA THR A 156 4.97 -17.29 5.12
C THR A 156 5.45 -15.88 4.75
N ARG A 157 4.96 -15.31 3.64
CA ARG A 157 5.45 -14.04 3.12
C ARG A 157 4.93 -12.86 3.95
N ASP A 158 5.82 -12.36 4.79
CA ASP A 158 5.74 -11.05 5.45
C ASP A 158 7.02 -10.24 5.11
N ASP A 159 7.37 -10.20 3.82
CA ASP A 159 8.62 -9.56 3.36
C ASP A 159 8.34 -8.13 2.89
N GLU A 160 8.48 -7.18 3.83
CA GLU A 160 8.43 -5.73 3.58
C GLU A 160 9.71 -5.18 2.91
N GLY A 161 10.74 -6.02 2.72
CA GLY A 161 11.99 -5.60 2.09
C GLY A 161 11.78 -5.18 0.63
N MET A 162 12.33 -4.04 0.23
CA MET A 162 12.30 -3.56 -1.16
C MET A 162 13.72 -3.57 -1.74
N VAL A 163 13.84 -4.05 -2.98
CA VAL A 163 15.10 -4.12 -3.74
C VAL A 163 14.99 -3.19 -4.95
N PRO A 164 15.97 -2.29 -5.16
CA PRO A 164 16.01 -1.47 -6.36
C PRO A 164 16.31 -2.36 -7.57
N THR A 165 15.45 -2.31 -8.58
CA THR A 165 15.57 -3.04 -9.85
C THR A 165 15.48 -2.03 -11.00
N THR A 166 16.16 -2.30 -12.11
CA THR A 166 16.04 -1.48 -13.32
C THR A 166 14.70 -1.72 -14.03
N GLY A 167 13.97 -0.64 -14.25
CA GLY A 167 12.83 -0.58 -15.17
C GLY A 167 13.27 -0.56 -16.63
N ASP A 168 12.32 -0.75 -17.53
CA ASP A 168 12.58 -0.86 -18.97
C ASP A 168 13.19 0.42 -19.55
N ASP A 169 12.87 1.58 -18.96
CA ASP A 169 13.43 2.90 -19.30
C ASP A 169 14.75 3.21 -18.59
N SER A 170 15.46 2.20 -18.06
CA SER A 170 16.65 2.34 -17.20
C SER A 170 16.42 3.10 -15.87
N SER A 171 15.17 3.38 -15.53
CA SER A 171 14.77 3.99 -14.25
C SER A 171 14.92 3.00 -13.09
N THR A 172 15.05 3.50 -11.85
CA THR A 172 15.08 2.63 -10.66
C THR A 172 13.66 2.39 -10.17
N ILE A 173 13.20 1.13 -10.22
CA ILE A 173 11.92 0.68 -9.68
C ILE A 173 12.18 -0.10 -8.40
N TRP A 174 11.48 0.22 -7.32
CA TRP A 174 11.52 -0.54 -6.08
C TRP A 174 10.55 -1.71 -6.15
N VAL A 175 11.06 -2.92 -5.98
CA VAL A 175 10.28 -4.16 -6.06
C VAL A 175 10.46 -4.95 -4.76
N SER A 176 9.40 -5.58 -4.24
CA SER A 176 9.51 -6.44 -3.06
C SER A 176 10.60 -7.51 -3.25
N ALA A 177 11.44 -7.69 -2.25
CA ALA A 177 12.59 -8.58 -2.27
C ALA A 177 12.18 -10.02 -2.61
N GLY A 178 11.03 -10.48 -2.08
CA GLY A 178 10.44 -11.78 -2.40
C GLY A 178 10.13 -12.01 -3.89
N LEU A 179 9.99 -10.95 -4.71
CA LEU A 179 9.78 -11.06 -6.17
C LEU A 179 11.09 -11.24 -6.95
N THR A 180 12.23 -11.01 -6.31
CA THR A 180 13.55 -10.97 -6.96
C THR A 180 14.46 -12.13 -6.55
N LYS A 181 14.15 -12.80 -5.43
CA LYS A 181 14.98 -13.87 -4.90
C LYS A 181 14.53 -15.23 -5.46
N PRO A 182 15.43 -16.01 -6.08
CA PRO A 182 15.15 -17.40 -6.40
C PRO A 182 14.97 -18.22 -5.11
N SER A 183 14.25 -19.33 -5.19
CA SER A 183 14.15 -20.26 -4.06
C SER A 183 15.52 -20.90 -3.80
N SER A 184 15.87 -21.10 -2.53
CA SER A 184 17.10 -21.80 -2.16
C SER A 184 17.08 -23.28 -2.52
N LYS A 185 15.90 -23.82 -2.89
CA LYS A 185 15.69 -25.22 -3.27
C LYS A 185 15.67 -25.45 -4.78
N VAL A 186 15.92 -24.41 -5.58
CA VAL A 186 15.90 -24.54 -7.05
C VAL A 186 16.91 -25.60 -7.49
N VAL A 187 16.41 -26.57 -8.25
CA VAL A 187 17.21 -27.63 -8.87
C VAL A 187 17.46 -27.24 -10.32
N PRO A 188 18.71 -27.34 -10.82
CA PRO A 188 18.98 -27.08 -12.24
C PRO A 188 18.31 -28.15 -13.11
N ASP A 189 17.92 -27.78 -14.33
CA ASP A 189 17.16 -28.64 -15.24
C ASP A 189 17.79 -30.02 -15.44
N HIS A 190 19.13 -30.09 -15.50
CA HIS A 190 19.86 -31.34 -15.71
C HIS A 190 19.84 -32.33 -14.53
N ASN A 191 19.40 -31.89 -13.36
CA ASN A 191 19.24 -32.73 -12.16
C ASN A 191 17.78 -33.07 -11.87
N LEU A 192 16.83 -32.65 -12.73
CA LEU A 192 15.43 -33.05 -12.62
C LEU A 192 15.27 -34.53 -12.98
N SER A 193 14.37 -35.21 -12.29
CA SER A 193 13.93 -36.54 -12.74
C SER A 193 13.14 -36.44 -14.05
N THR A 194 13.09 -37.54 -14.80
CA THR A 194 12.30 -37.62 -16.05
C THR A 194 10.82 -37.30 -15.83
N VAL A 195 10.28 -37.70 -14.68
CA VAL A 195 8.89 -37.42 -14.28
C VAL A 195 8.69 -35.94 -13.99
N GLU A 196 9.56 -35.32 -13.21
CA GLU A 196 9.48 -33.88 -12.90
C GLU A 196 9.59 -33.03 -14.16
N PHE A 197 10.52 -33.38 -15.05
CA PHE A 197 10.67 -32.71 -16.34
C PHE A 197 9.39 -32.83 -17.19
N ALA A 198 8.87 -34.05 -17.36
CA ALA A 198 7.66 -34.29 -18.15
C ALA A 198 6.42 -33.58 -17.57
N GLN A 199 6.36 -33.40 -16.25
CA GLN A 199 5.31 -32.61 -15.58
C GLN A 199 5.49 -31.10 -15.78
N ALA A 200 6.72 -30.60 -15.72
CA ALA A 200 7.02 -29.18 -15.81
C ALA A 200 6.76 -28.61 -17.22
N VAL A 201 7.11 -29.36 -18.27
CA VAL A 201 7.00 -28.93 -19.68
C VAL A 201 5.60 -28.41 -20.08
N PRO A 202 4.49 -29.16 -19.90
CA PRO A 202 3.18 -28.66 -20.28
C PRO A 202 2.74 -27.44 -19.47
N ARG A 203 3.18 -27.35 -18.20
CA ARG A 203 2.83 -26.23 -17.31
C ARG A 203 3.54 -24.94 -17.71
N ILE A 204 4.86 -25.00 -18.00
CA ILE A 204 5.59 -23.80 -18.46
C ILE A 204 5.08 -23.32 -19.82
N LEU A 205 4.72 -24.23 -20.74
CA LEU A 205 4.13 -23.86 -22.03
C LEU A 205 2.81 -23.11 -21.86
N LYS A 206 1.93 -23.59 -20.97
CA LYS A 206 0.69 -22.90 -20.62
C LYS A 206 0.97 -21.53 -20.01
N THR A 207 1.92 -21.43 -19.08
CA THR A 207 2.31 -20.13 -18.50
C THR A 207 2.87 -19.18 -19.56
N MET A 208 3.63 -19.66 -20.54
CA MET A 208 4.12 -18.81 -21.63
C MET A 208 2.96 -18.26 -22.48
N GLU A 209 1.93 -19.07 -22.74
CA GLU A 209 0.71 -18.64 -23.43
C GLU A 209 -0.05 -17.56 -22.62
N GLU A 210 -0.18 -17.75 -21.31
CA GLU A 210 -0.81 -16.78 -20.39
C GLU A 210 -0.05 -15.45 -20.29
N TYR A 211 1.24 -15.43 -20.61
CA TYR A 211 2.11 -14.25 -20.63
C TYR A 211 2.42 -13.75 -22.05
N ASP A 212 1.51 -14.01 -23.00
CA ASP A 212 1.54 -13.47 -24.36
C ASP A 212 2.84 -13.74 -25.14
N TRP A 213 3.50 -14.88 -24.86
CA TRP A 213 4.66 -15.26 -25.67
C TRP A 213 4.26 -15.46 -27.13
N PRO A 214 5.11 -15.07 -28.10
CA PRO A 214 4.84 -15.33 -29.50
C PRO A 214 4.59 -16.83 -29.74
N ALA A 215 3.45 -17.17 -30.34
CA ALA A 215 3.04 -18.56 -30.59
C ALA A 215 4.14 -19.39 -31.27
N GLN A 216 4.88 -18.79 -32.21
CA GLN A 216 6.04 -19.42 -32.86
C GLN A 216 7.11 -19.89 -31.86
N ARG A 217 7.41 -19.11 -30.81
CA ARG A 217 8.38 -19.49 -29.77
C ARG A 217 7.85 -20.59 -28.87
N ILE A 218 6.57 -20.53 -28.52
CA ILE A 218 5.90 -21.59 -27.74
C ILE A 218 5.96 -22.91 -28.50
N THR A 219 5.56 -22.92 -29.78
CA THR A 219 5.62 -24.12 -30.64
C THR A 219 7.05 -24.64 -30.79
N MET A 220 8.02 -23.75 -30.98
CA MET A 220 9.44 -24.12 -31.10
C MET A 220 9.95 -24.84 -29.84
N LEU A 221 9.69 -24.29 -28.65
CA LEU A 221 10.09 -24.90 -27.38
C LEU A 221 9.31 -26.19 -27.08
N ALA A 222 8.01 -26.23 -27.38
CA ALA A 222 7.18 -27.43 -27.23
C ALA A 222 7.74 -28.59 -28.06
N ASN A 223 8.06 -28.33 -29.32
CA ASN A 223 8.62 -29.34 -30.22
C ASN A 223 10.05 -29.72 -29.84
N PHE A 224 10.87 -28.79 -29.35
CA PHE A 224 12.19 -29.08 -28.80
C PHE A 224 12.09 -30.06 -27.62
N TRP A 225 11.27 -29.76 -26.60
CA TRP A 225 11.06 -30.67 -25.47
C TRP A 225 10.43 -31.99 -25.87
N GLY A 226 9.48 -31.98 -26.81
CA GLY A 226 8.94 -33.20 -27.40
C GLY A 226 10.02 -34.06 -28.04
N SER A 227 10.93 -33.44 -28.80
CA SER A 227 12.06 -34.15 -29.42
C SER A 227 13.02 -34.74 -28.38
N ILE A 228 13.25 -34.05 -27.27
CA ILE A 228 14.03 -34.56 -26.14
C ILE A 228 13.36 -35.79 -25.50
N ILE A 229 12.06 -35.74 -25.21
CA ILE A 229 11.32 -36.85 -24.59
C ILE A 229 11.24 -38.07 -25.51
N LEU A 230 11.16 -37.85 -26.83
CA LEU A 230 11.10 -38.91 -27.83
C LEU A 230 12.48 -39.47 -28.22
N HIS A 231 13.58 -38.82 -27.82
CA HIS A 231 14.92 -39.24 -28.19
C HIS A 231 15.33 -40.54 -27.47
N ARG A 232 16.15 -41.36 -28.14
CA ARG A 232 16.62 -42.66 -27.62
C ARG A 232 17.30 -42.58 -26.24
N TYR A 233 17.98 -41.47 -25.94
CA TYR A 233 18.68 -41.29 -24.66
C TYR A 233 17.71 -41.05 -23.50
N TRP A 234 16.51 -40.52 -23.76
CA TRP A 234 15.48 -40.33 -22.75
C TRP A 234 14.98 -41.66 -22.21
N ASN A 235 14.72 -42.61 -23.11
CA ASN A 235 14.20 -43.94 -22.79
C ASN A 235 15.30 -44.99 -22.60
N SER A 236 16.57 -44.58 -22.58
CA SER A 236 17.71 -45.47 -22.38
C SER A 236 17.71 -46.01 -20.94
N THR A 237 18.14 -47.26 -20.76
CA THR A 237 18.45 -47.82 -19.43
C THR A 237 19.78 -47.30 -18.87
N ASP A 238 20.60 -46.68 -19.71
CA ASP A 238 21.86 -46.06 -19.30
C ASP A 238 21.62 -44.68 -18.68
N ALA A 239 21.95 -44.55 -17.38
CA ALA A 239 21.86 -43.31 -16.64
C ALA A 239 22.75 -42.20 -17.22
N ILE A 240 23.86 -42.55 -17.88
CA ILE A 240 24.75 -41.58 -18.54
C ILE A 240 24.04 -40.93 -19.73
N ALA A 241 23.34 -41.74 -20.54
CA ALA A 241 22.57 -41.25 -21.67
C ALA A 241 21.45 -40.31 -21.22
N GLN A 242 20.68 -40.70 -20.20
CA GLN A 242 19.61 -39.85 -19.64
C GLN A 242 20.17 -38.54 -19.07
N ARG A 243 21.29 -38.59 -18.34
CA ARG A 243 21.95 -37.39 -17.82
C ARG A 243 22.49 -36.50 -18.94
N ALA A 244 23.07 -37.08 -19.98
CA ALA A 244 23.63 -36.34 -21.11
C ALA A 244 22.56 -35.55 -21.87
N ILE A 245 21.39 -36.15 -22.12
CA ILE A 245 20.31 -35.45 -22.82
C ILE A 245 19.71 -34.31 -21.99
N LEU A 246 19.60 -34.48 -20.68
CA LEU A 246 19.14 -33.42 -19.77
C LEU A 246 20.15 -32.26 -19.67
N ILE A 247 21.46 -32.55 -19.59
CA ILE A 247 22.52 -31.53 -19.64
C ILE A 247 22.48 -30.78 -20.96
N TYR A 248 22.37 -31.51 -22.08
CA TYR A 248 22.26 -30.91 -23.40
C TYR A 248 21.06 -29.97 -23.48
N GLN A 249 19.88 -30.39 -23.01
CA GLN A 249 18.68 -29.54 -23.10
C GLN A 249 18.84 -28.24 -22.30
N GLU A 250 19.41 -28.32 -21.10
CA GLU A 250 19.66 -27.13 -20.28
C GLU A 250 20.63 -26.17 -20.96
N GLU A 251 21.75 -26.68 -21.46
CA GLU A 251 22.77 -25.87 -22.13
C GLU A 251 22.20 -25.19 -23.37
N GLN A 252 21.46 -25.92 -24.22
CA GLN A 252 20.83 -25.36 -25.42
C GLN A 252 19.81 -24.28 -25.07
N ARG A 253 18.95 -24.49 -24.08
CA ARG A 253 17.99 -23.48 -23.64
C ARG A 253 18.67 -22.23 -23.11
N ARG A 254 19.64 -22.38 -22.21
CA ARG A 254 20.39 -21.24 -21.65
C ARG A 254 21.07 -20.45 -22.77
N ALA A 255 21.73 -21.14 -23.69
CA ALA A 255 22.42 -20.51 -24.81
C ALA A 255 21.44 -19.81 -25.76
N TRP A 256 20.29 -20.42 -26.04
CA TRP A 256 19.24 -19.84 -26.87
C TRP A 256 18.68 -18.54 -26.28
N HIS A 257 18.28 -18.53 -25.00
CA HIS A 257 17.81 -17.30 -24.35
C HIS A 257 18.89 -16.20 -24.33
N ASN A 258 20.15 -16.56 -24.07
CA ASN A 258 21.27 -15.61 -24.06
C ASN A 258 21.59 -15.05 -25.46
N ALA A 259 21.23 -15.78 -26.53
CA ALA A 259 21.48 -15.36 -27.91
C ALA A 259 20.40 -14.42 -28.46
N ILE A 260 19.18 -14.43 -27.91
CA ILE A 260 18.07 -13.55 -28.33
C ILE A 260 18.46 -12.06 -28.41
N PRO A 261 19.08 -11.45 -27.38
CA PRO A 261 19.44 -10.03 -27.43
C PRO A 261 20.66 -9.72 -28.30
N LEU A 262 21.37 -10.72 -28.81
CA LEU A 262 22.59 -10.51 -29.60
C LEU A 262 22.25 -10.12 -31.05
N PRO A 263 23.14 -9.40 -31.77
CA PRO A 263 22.89 -8.98 -33.14
C PRO A 263 22.61 -10.10 -34.14
N LYS A 264 23.15 -11.30 -33.88
CA LYS A 264 22.91 -12.50 -34.71
C LYS A 264 21.62 -13.23 -34.36
N GLY A 265 20.99 -12.88 -33.23
CA GLY A 265 19.81 -13.53 -32.69
C GLY A 265 20.06 -14.97 -32.24
N ALA A 266 18.99 -15.59 -31.73
CA ALA A 266 18.95 -17.01 -31.44
C ALA A 266 18.66 -17.84 -32.72
N TRP A 267 18.91 -19.14 -32.66
CA TRP A 267 18.63 -20.10 -33.72
C TRP A 267 17.31 -20.84 -33.47
N ASP A 268 16.89 -21.67 -34.43
CA ASP A 268 15.79 -22.58 -34.22
C ASP A 268 16.20 -23.74 -33.31
N ILE A 269 15.84 -23.66 -32.03
CA ILE A 269 16.19 -24.68 -31.02
C ILE A 269 15.47 -26.01 -31.27
N LEU A 270 14.45 -26.05 -32.15
CA LEU A 270 13.82 -27.28 -32.60
C LEU A 270 14.83 -28.29 -33.15
N LEU A 271 15.84 -27.80 -33.88
CA LEU A 271 16.82 -28.62 -34.57
C LEU A 271 17.85 -29.14 -33.56
N LEU A 272 17.72 -30.40 -33.16
CA LEU A 272 18.68 -31.05 -32.28
C LEU A 272 20.06 -31.14 -32.96
N ASP A 273 21.06 -30.49 -32.35
CA ASP A 273 22.46 -30.67 -32.73
C ASP A 273 22.96 -31.99 -32.12
N GLU A 274 22.80 -33.07 -32.90
CA GLU A 274 23.30 -34.40 -32.58
C GLU A 274 24.81 -34.41 -32.28
N THR A 275 25.57 -33.54 -32.93
CA THR A 275 27.02 -33.45 -32.69
C THR A 275 27.30 -32.87 -31.30
N ALA A 276 26.57 -31.82 -30.90
CA ALA A 276 26.66 -31.28 -29.55
C ALA A 276 26.14 -32.26 -28.50
N LEU A 277 25.06 -33.00 -28.77
CA LEU A 277 24.56 -34.03 -27.87
C LEU A 277 25.57 -35.16 -27.64
N LEU A 278 26.20 -35.67 -28.71
CA LEU A 278 27.26 -36.68 -28.62
C LEU A 278 28.48 -36.17 -27.84
N ARG A 279 28.89 -34.91 -28.06
CA ARG A 279 29.97 -34.27 -27.27
C ARG A 279 29.60 -34.19 -25.79
N THR A 280 28.34 -33.88 -25.48
CA THR A 280 27.86 -33.86 -24.10
C THR A 280 27.88 -35.25 -23.49
N PHE A 281 27.43 -36.28 -24.22
CA PHE A 281 27.53 -37.67 -23.78
C PHE A 281 28.98 -38.08 -23.47
N ASP A 282 29.91 -37.85 -24.39
CA ASP A 282 31.32 -38.15 -24.20
C ASP A 282 31.91 -37.42 -22.98
N ARG A 283 31.52 -36.16 -22.77
CA ARG A 283 31.94 -35.36 -21.61
C ARG A 283 31.45 -35.97 -20.30
N VAL A 284 30.16 -36.33 -20.20
CA VAL A 284 29.57 -36.94 -19.01
C VAL A 284 30.20 -38.32 -18.73
N PHE A 285 30.36 -39.12 -19.78
CA PHE A 285 31.02 -40.43 -19.69
C PHE A 285 32.45 -40.33 -19.13
N ARG A 286 33.25 -39.37 -19.65
CA ARG A 286 34.61 -39.13 -19.15
C ARG A 286 34.63 -38.66 -17.69
N GLN A 287 33.68 -37.81 -17.29
CA GLN A 287 33.59 -37.31 -15.91
C GLN A 287 33.32 -38.45 -14.92
N LEU A 288 32.35 -39.32 -15.22
CA LEU A 288 32.02 -40.47 -14.37
C LEU A 288 33.18 -41.45 -14.27
N ARG A 289 33.79 -41.80 -15.42
CA ARG A 289 34.97 -42.68 -15.42
C ARG A 289 36.12 -42.13 -14.58
N ASN A 290 36.35 -40.82 -14.63
CA ASN A 290 37.40 -40.19 -13.82
C ASN A 290 37.05 -40.19 -12.32
N HIS A 291 35.77 -40.03 -11.97
CA HIS A 291 35.30 -40.12 -10.58
C HIS A 291 35.53 -41.52 -10.00
N ASP A 292 35.15 -42.57 -10.74
CA ASP A 292 35.32 -43.97 -10.32
C ASP A 292 36.81 -44.33 -10.12
N LEU A 293 37.69 -43.81 -10.98
CA LEU A 293 39.13 -43.99 -10.86
C LEU A 293 39.73 -43.26 -9.65
N LEU A 294 39.16 -42.12 -9.24
CA LEU A 294 39.60 -41.37 -8.07
C LEU A 294 39.12 -42.01 -6.76
N ASP A 295 37.88 -42.50 -6.73
CA ASP A 295 37.33 -43.23 -5.57
C ASP A 295 38.05 -44.58 -5.38
N SER A 296 38.34 -45.28 -6.48
CA SER A 296 39.17 -46.49 -6.45
C SER A 296 40.60 -46.21 -5.99
N ARG A 297 41.10 -44.98 -6.04
CA ARG A 297 42.42 -44.63 -5.48
C ARG A 297 42.35 -44.18 -4.02
N ARG A 298 41.21 -43.68 -3.57
CA ARG A 298 40.95 -43.32 -2.16
C ARG A 298 40.71 -44.53 -1.29
N ASN A 299 40.03 -45.56 -1.80
CA ASN A 299 39.73 -46.79 -1.06
C ASN A 299 40.95 -47.74 -0.88
N PHE A 300 42.09 -47.43 -1.49
CA PHE A 300 43.35 -48.19 -1.36
C PHE A 300 44.44 -47.42 -0.58
N ARG A 301 44.09 -46.30 0.06
CA ARG A 301 44.93 -45.59 1.04
C ARG A 301 44.32 -45.70 2.42
#